data_AF-G7WPZ4-F1
#
_entry.id   AF-G7WPZ4-F1
#
_cell.length_a   1.000
_cell.length_b   1.000
_cell.length_c   1.000
_cell.angle_alpha   90.00
_cell.angle_beta   90.00
_cell.angle_gamma   90.00
#
_symmetry.space_group_name_H-M   'P 1'
#
loop_
_entity.id
_entity.type
_entity.pdbx_description
1 polymer ?
#
loop_
_entity_poly.entity_id
_entity_poly.type
_entity_poly.pdbx_seq_one_letter_code
_entity_poly.pdbx_strand_id
1 'polypeptide(L)'
;MARNGVVLAVVALIIGAYALLHGDGGIDGTFGADGTGGVPDPYYLELKAADVQNPDDVIRYSSSIRGYTAGLDVFERAAFYEWYLKSTGFDVSFAYSEDFRGRGADHLWLLVKNKKGEVIEVDPSFTAVGGPSMVPLSPEYTRYDREFEGIFEAEEALGLERLAWWRDEAAQEVLNDNIILAEKERAQRMAEG
;
A
#
# COMPACT_ATOMS: atom_id res chain seq x y z
N MET A 1 34.69 16.18 -11.45
CA MET A 1 34.19 14.79 -11.59
C MET A 1 34.40 14.01 -10.29
N ALA A 2 33.81 14.45 -9.17
CA ALA A 2 34.02 13.79 -7.86
C ALA A 2 32.79 13.93 -6.92
N ARG A 3 31.60 14.21 -7.45
CA ARG A 3 30.37 14.42 -6.65
C ARG A 3 29.55 13.16 -6.45
N ASN A 4 29.61 12.20 -7.38
CA ASN A 4 28.77 11.00 -7.33
C ASN A 4 29.32 9.92 -6.38
N GLY A 5 30.64 9.91 -6.12
CA GLY A 5 31.26 8.97 -5.18
C GLY A 5 30.97 9.29 -3.72
N VAL A 6 30.77 10.57 -3.39
CA VAL A 6 30.50 11.02 -2.01
C VAL A 6 29.07 10.67 -1.60
N VAL A 7 28.09 10.81 -2.51
CA VAL A 7 26.68 10.47 -2.24
C VAL A 7 26.52 8.97 -1.96
N LEU A 8 27.15 8.11 -2.78
CA LEU A 8 27.13 6.66 -2.58
C LEU A 8 27.80 6.22 -1.26
N ALA A 9 28.91 6.86 -0.89
CA ALA A 9 29.60 6.56 0.36
C ALA A 9 28.78 6.99 1.59
N VAL A 10 28.08 8.13 1.51
CA VAL A 10 27.21 8.62 2.59
C VAL A 10 25.96 7.74 2.75
N VAL A 11 25.35 7.29 1.65
CA VAL A 11 24.20 6.36 1.70
C VAL A 11 24.59 5.01 2.32
N ALA A 12 25.74 4.44 1.92
CA ALA A 12 26.24 3.20 2.51
C ALA A 12 26.57 3.35 4.01
N LEU A 13 27.13 4.50 4.41
CA LEU A 13 27.42 4.79 5.82
C LEU A 13 26.15 5.00 6.65
N ILE A 14 25.09 5.56 6.09
CA ILE A 14 23.81 5.77 6.80
C ILE A 14 23.02 4.47 6.91
N ILE A 15 23.00 3.63 5.87
CA ILE A 15 22.43 2.27 5.95
C ILE A 15 23.19 1.44 6.99
N GLY A 16 24.53 1.53 7.00
CA GLY A 16 25.36 0.89 8.02
C GLY A 16 25.12 1.44 9.43
N ALA A 17 24.95 2.75 9.59
CA ALA A 17 24.70 3.39 10.89
C ALA A 17 23.29 3.12 11.42
N TYR A 18 22.28 3.01 10.55
CA TYR A 18 20.91 2.66 10.93
C TYR A 18 20.84 1.21 11.43
N ALA A 19 21.52 0.29 10.74
CA ALA A 19 21.69 -1.11 11.18
C ALA A 19 22.49 -1.23 12.49
N LEU A 20 23.46 -0.34 12.73
CA LEU A 20 24.27 -0.33 13.97
C LEU A 20 23.55 0.27 15.18
N LEU A 21 22.66 1.24 14.98
CA LEU A 21 21.95 1.91 16.08
C LEU A 21 20.65 1.19 16.50
N HIS A 22 20.11 0.32 15.64
CA HIS A 22 18.90 -0.48 15.93
C HIS A 22 19.18 -2.01 15.94
N GLY A 23 20.43 -2.41 15.71
CA GLY A 23 20.86 -3.80 15.69
C GLY A 23 21.40 -4.27 17.03
N ASP A 24 20.49 -4.58 17.97
CA ASP A 24 20.75 -5.65 18.93
C ASP A 24 19.74 -6.76 18.64
N GLY A 25 20.04 -7.51 17.58
CA GLY A 25 19.14 -8.51 17.02
C GLY A 25 19.60 -8.91 15.62
N GLY A 26 20.64 -9.74 15.55
CA GLY A 26 20.98 -10.64 14.44
C GLY A 26 20.71 -10.18 13.01
N ILE A 27 21.77 -9.78 12.31
CA ILE A 27 21.78 -9.63 10.85
C ILE A 27 21.63 -11.02 10.22
N ASP A 28 20.42 -11.35 9.78
CA ASP A 28 20.20 -12.15 8.58
C ASP A 28 19.64 -11.21 7.51
N GLY A 29 20.48 -10.89 6.53
CA GLY A 29 20.22 -9.96 5.44
C GLY A 29 19.26 -10.52 4.39
N THR A 30 18.07 -10.91 4.84
CA THR A 30 16.93 -11.26 4.01
C THR A 30 15.78 -10.40 4.54
N PHE A 31 15.04 -9.70 3.67
CA PHE A 31 13.62 -9.46 3.97
C PHE A 31 13.00 -10.86 3.97
N GLY A 32 13.19 -11.55 5.10
CA GLY A 32 13.07 -12.98 5.24
C GLY A 32 11.63 -13.36 5.02
N ALA A 33 11.42 -14.13 3.96
CA ALA A 33 10.46 -15.20 3.92
C ALA A 33 10.63 -16.13 5.13
N ASP A 34 10.24 -15.67 6.31
CA ASP A 34 9.67 -16.54 7.32
C ASP A 34 8.16 -16.47 7.10
N GLY A 35 7.58 -17.57 6.61
CA GLY A 35 6.15 -17.70 6.27
C GLY A 35 5.21 -17.61 7.48
N THR A 36 5.60 -16.86 8.52
CA THR A 36 4.89 -16.63 9.78
C THR A 36 4.87 -15.15 10.20
N GLY A 37 5.52 -14.25 9.44
CA GLY A 37 5.60 -12.82 9.76
C GLY A 37 4.24 -12.12 9.69
N GLY A 38 3.94 -11.34 10.73
CA GLY A 38 2.78 -10.44 10.81
C GLY A 38 2.82 -9.31 9.77
N VAL A 39 1.95 -8.31 9.94
CA VAL A 39 1.99 -7.07 9.14
C VAL A 39 3.39 -6.41 9.28
N PRO A 40 4.04 -6.00 8.18
CA PRO A 40 5.33 -5.30 8.23
C PRO A 40 5.30 -4.08 9.15
N ASP A 41 6.39 -3.81 9.86
CA ASP A 41 6.55 -2.64 10.74
C ASP A 41 7.81 -1.84 10.37
N PRO A 42 7.69 -0.55 9.96
CA PRO A 42 6.44 0.17 9.74
C PRO A 42 5.69 -0.34 8.50
N TYR A 43 4.35 -0.41 8.59
CA TYR A 43 3.52 -0.78 7.44
C TYR A 43 3.39 0.39 6.46
N TYR A 44 2.95 1.54 6.95
CA TYR A 44 2.79 2.75 6.13
C TYR A 44 4.12 3.49 6.00
N LEU A 45 4.43 3.93 4.78
CA LEU A 45 5.64 4.68 4.49
C LEU A 45 5.32 6.15 4.23
N GLU A 46 6.27 7.05 4.51
CA GLU A 46 6.17 8.45 4.13
C GLU A 46 6.60 8.64 2.66
N LEU A 47 5.70 8.35 1.72
CA LEU A 47 5.95 8.53 0.29
C LEU A 47 5.63 9.96 -0.15
N LYS A 48 5.94 10.27 -1.41
CA LYS A 48 5.61 11.56 -2.02
C LYS A 48 4.11 11.79 -1.98
N ALA A 49 3.70 12.82 -1.23
CA ALA A 49 2.31 13.19 -1.03
C ALA A 49 1.60 13.48 -2.35
N ALA A 50 0.40 12.90 -2.49
CA ALA A 50 -0.54 13.19 -3.55
C ALA A 50 -1.25 14.53 -3.34
N ASP A 51 -1.85 15.09 -4.39
CA ASP A 51 -2.88 16.11 -4.21
C ASP A 51 -4.20 15.43 -3.86
N VAL A 52 -4.38 15.12 -2.58
CA VAL A 52 -5.54 14.39 -2.03
C VAL A 52 -6.88 15.12 -2.20
N GLN A 53 -6.88 16.35 -2.72
CA GLN A 53 -8.11 17.07 -3.08
C GLN A 53 -8.57 16.80 -4.50
N ASN A 54 -7.70 16.27 -5.36
CA ASN A 54 -8.02 16.00 -6.74
C ASN A 54 -8.50 14.55 -6.90
N PRO A 55 -9.78 14.31 -7.24
CA PRO A 55 -10.28 12.97 -7.50
C PRO A 55 -9.54 12.26 -8.65
N ASP A 56 -9.01 13.01 -9.62
CA ASP A 56 -8.22 12.44 -10.72
C ASP A 56 -6.91 11.81 -10.23
N ASP A 57 -6.37 12.31 -9.10
CA ASP A 57 -5.16 11.78 -8.51
C ASP A 57 -5.40 10.37 -7.94
N VAL A 58 -6.60 10.06 -7.43
CA VAL A 58 -6.95 8.68 -7.02
C VAL A 58 -6.79 7.72 -8.19
N ILE A 59 -7.31 8.08 -9.38
CA ILE A 59 -7.19 7.27 -10.59
C ILE A 59 -5.73 7.17 -11.02
N ARG A 60 -4.99 8.28 -11.00
CA ARG A 60 -3.59 8.35 -11.40
C ARG A 60 -2.70 7.44 -10.55
N TYR A 61 -2.77 7.56 -9.22
CA TYR A 61 -1.99 6.74 -8.29
C TYR A 61 -2.41 5.27 -8.33
N SER A 62 -3.72 4.99 -8.37
CA SER A 62 -4.23 3.62 -8.49
C SER A 62 -3.75 2.96 -9.79
N SER A 63 -3.72 3.70 -10.90
CA SER A 63 -3.28 3.18 -12.19
C SER A 63 -1.77 2.92 -12.25
N SER A 64 -0.95 3.73 -11.55
CA SER A 64 0.51 3.57 -11.58
C SER A 64 0.99 2.29 -10.90
N ILE A 65 0.18 1.70 -10.03
CA ILE A 65 0.53 0.50 -9.28
C ILE A 65 -0.14 -0.78 -9.79
N ARG A 66 -1.03 -0.68 -10.78
CA ARG A 66 -1.82 -1.81 -11.30
C ARG A 66 -0.97 -2.97 -11.83
N GLY A 67 0.18 -2.68 -12.43
CA GLY A 67 1.06 -3.71 -12.99
C GLY A 67 1.59 -4.70 -11.97
N TYR A 68 1.72 -4.27 -10.71
CA TYR A 68 2.35 -5.05 -9.64
C TYR A 68 1.37 -5.94 -8.88
N THR A 69 0.07 -5.77 -9.12
CA THR A 69 -0.95 -6.54 -8.40
C THR A 69 -1.56 -7.66 -9.24
N ALA A 70 -0.91 -8.04 -10.35
CA ALA A 70 -1.43 -9.04 -11.27
C ALA A 70 -1.56 -10.43 -10.63
N GLY A 71 -0.64 -10.78 -9.72
CA GLY A 71 -0.63 -12.04 -8.98
C GLY A 71 -1.53 -12.06 -7.74
N LEU A 72 -1.88 -10.88 -7.22
CA LEU A 72 -2.63 -10.75 -5.97
C LEU A 72 -4.12 -11.10 -6.14
N ASP A 73 -4.68 -11.75 -5.12
CA ASP A 73 -6.11 -12.01 -5.03
C ASP A 73 -6.92 -10.73 -4.73
N VAL A 74 -8.24 -10.86 -4.56
CA VAL A 74 -9.15 -9.73 -4.29
C VAL A 74 -8.75 -8.96 -3.02
N PHE A 75 -8.46 -9.67 -1.94
CA PHE A 75 -8.22 -9.11 -0.62
C PHE A 75 -6.81 -8.54 -0.51
N GLU A 76 -5.81 -9.29 -0.98
CA GLU A 76 -4.42 -8.84 -1.04
C GLU A 76 -4.28 -7.59 -1.91
N ARG A 77 -4.98 -7.56 -3.05
CA ARG A 77 -4.95 -6.40 -3.94
C ARG A 77 -5.59 -5.16 -3.32
N ALA A 78 -6.70 -5.31 -2.60
CA ALA A 78 -7.28 -4.21 -1.84
C ALA A 78 -6.29 -3.72 -0.77
N ALA A 79 -5.69 -4.63 0.00
CA ALA A 79 -4.72 -4.31 1.04
C ALA A 79 -3.48 -3.58 0.50
N PHE A 80 -2.97 -4.01 -0.66
CA PHE A 80 -1.85 -3.36 -1.35
C PHE A 80 -2.19 -1.92 -1.80
N TYR A 81 -3.37 -1.71 -2.38
CA TYR A 81 -3.78 -0.37 -2.81
C TYR A 81 -4.02 0.56 -1.62
N GLU A 82 -4.59 0.05 -0.53
CA GLU A 82 -4.74 0.81 0.71
C GLU A 82 -3.40 1.28 1.26
N TRP A 83 -2.44 0.36 1.36
CA TRP A 83 -1.08 0.67 1.79
C TRP A 83 -0.48 1.81 0.97
N TYR A 84 -0.54 1.69 -0.36
CA TYR A 84 0.06 2.67 -1.27
C TYR A 84 -0.62 4.04 -1.20
N LEU A 85 -1.96 4.07 -1.19
CA LEU A 85 -2.72 5.32 -1.14
C LEU A 85 -2.56 6.01 0.22
N LYS A 86 -2.60 5.28 1.34
CA LYS A 86 -2.31 5.89 2.65
C LYS A 86 -0.88 6.39 2.76
N SER A 87 0.09 5.63 2.26
CA SER A 87 1.49 6.03 2.24
C SER A 87 1.74 7.29 1.39
N THR A 88 0.82 7.65 0.50
CA THR A 88 0.85 8.89 -0.30
C THR A 88 -0.08 9.98 0.25
N GLY A 89 -0.69 9.75 1.43
CA GLY A 89 -1.42 10.74 2.20
C GLY A 89 -2.94 10.74 2.02
N PHE A 90 -3.50 9.82 1.22
CA PHE A 90 -4.95 9.71 1.10
C PHE A 90 -5.59 9.18 2.39
N ASP A 91 -6.81 9.63 2.67
CA ASP A 91 -7.68 9.05 3.70
C ASP A 91 -8.43 7.87 3.08
N VAL A 92 -8.11 6.66 3.52
CA VAL A 92 -8.59 5.42 2.94
C VAL A 92 -9.10 4.50 4.05
N SER A 93 -10.30 3.94 3.87
CA SER A 93 -10.78 2.81 4.65
C SER A 93 -11.16 1.66 3.71
N PHE A 94 -11.36 0.47 4.26
CA PHE A 94 -11.92 -0.65 3.52
C PHE A 94 -13.42 -0.70 3.67
N ALA A 95 -14.12 -1.07 2.61
CA ALA A 95 -15.50 -1.54 2.66
C ALA A 95 -15.53 -3.04 2.35
N TYR A 96 -16.33 -3.77 3.14
CA TYR A 96 -16.44 -5.22 3.07
C TYR A 96 -17.89 -5.65 2.96
N SER A 97 -18.15 -6.62 2.09
CA SER A 97 -19.44 -7.27 1.96
C SER A 97 -19.27 -8.78 1.88
N GLU A 98 -20.05 -9.48 2.70
CA GLU A 98 -20.28 -10.92 2.55
C GLU A 98 -21.20 -11.13 1.36
N ASP A 99 -20.94 -12.19 0.58
CA ASP A 99 -21.78 -12.55 -0.57
C ASP A 99 -22.05 -11.36 -1.53
N PHE A 100 -20.99 -10.67 -1.92
CA PHE A 100 -21.10 -9.47 -2.74
C PHE A 100 -21.84 -9.78 -4.05
N ARG A 101 -22.93 -9.04 -4.29
CA ARG A 101 -23.86 -9.23 -5.42
C ARG A 101 -24.52 -10.62 -5.48
N GLY A 102 -24.63 -11.33 -4.36
CA GLY A 102 -25.29 -12.64 -4.30
C GLY A 102 -24.54 -13.73 -5.08
N ARG A 103 -23.20 -13.67 -5.11
CA ARG A 103 -22.34 -14.56 -5.91
C ARG A 103 -21.65 -15.67 -5.11
N GLY A 104 -21.93 -15.78 -3.83
CA GLY A 104 -21.31 -16.71 -2.89
C GLY A 104 -19.86 -16.40 -2.56
N ALA A 105 -19.42 -15.15 -2.76
CA ALA A 105 -18.06 -14.72 -2.50
C ALA A 105 -18.04 -13.35 -1.81
N ASP A 106 -17.22 -13.25 -0.77
CA ASP A 106 -16.95 -11.98 -0.10
C ASP A 106 -16.19 -11.03 -1.03
N HIS A 107 -16.30 -9.73 -0.75
CA HIS A 107 -15.55 -8.71 -1.47
C HIS A 107 -14.99 -7.65 -0.53
N LEU A 108 -13.83 -7.13 -0.89
CA LEU A 108 -13.15 -6.04 -0.19
C LEU A 108 -12.71 -4.98 -1.21
N TRP A 109 -13.06 -3.74 -0.96
CA TRP A 109 -12.68 -2.59 -1.78
C TRP A 109 -12.40 -1.38 -0.90
N LEU A 110 -12.01 -0.25 -1.50
CA LEU A 110 -11.56 0.92 -0.78
C LEU A 110 -12.57 2.07 -0.85
N LEU A 111 -12.69 2.78 0.27
CA LEU A 111 -13.36 4.06 0.40
C LEU A 111 -12.29 5.14 0.51
N VAL A 112 -12.10 5.95 -0.53
CA VAL A 112 -11.16 7.07 -0.49
C VAL A 112 -11.92 8.35 -0.19
N LYS A 113 -11.69 8.94 0.99
CA LYS A 113 -12.38 10.14 1.46
C LYS A 113 -11.56 11.38 1.13
N ASN A 114 -12.22 12.38 0.56
CA ASN A 114 -11.61 13.71 0.44
C ASN A 114 -11.90 14.57 1.67
N LYS A 115 -11.27 15.75 1.78
CA LYS A 115 -11.45 16.66 2.93
C LYS A 115 -12.86 17.22 3.09
N LYS A 116 -13.71 17.09 2.07
CA LYS A 116 -15.13 17.48 2.13
C LYS A 116 -16.02 16.34 2.61
N GLY A 117 -15.45 15.15 2.84
CA GLY A 117 -16.18 13.94 3.23
C GLY A 117 -16.83 13.22 2.04
N GLU A 118 -16.53 13.61 0.80
CA GLU A 118 -16.99 12.87 -0.37
C GLU A 118 -16.18 11.57 -0.48
N VAL A 119 -16.88 10.46 -0.72
CA VAL A 119 -16.30 9.12 -0.82
C VAL A 119 -16.16 8.74 -2.28
N ILE A 120 -14.97 8.27 -2.65
CA ILE A 120 -14.67 7.66 -3.94
C ILE A 120 -14.44 6.18 -3.72
N GLU A 121 -15.32 5.36 -4.29
CA GLU A 121 -15.18 3.91 -4.31
C GLU A 121 -14.02 3.51 -5.23
N VAL A 122 -13.11 2.68 -4.74
CA VAL A 122 -11.99 2.14 -5.54
C VAL A 122 -11.95 0.62 -5.37
N ASP A 123 -12.24 -0.10 -6.45
CA ASP A 123 -12.15 -1.55 -6.54
C ASP A 123 -10.99 -1.95 -7.46
N PRO A 124 -9.79 -2.22 -6.91
CA PRO A 124 -8.65 -2.63 -7.72
C PRO A 124 -8.81 -4.04 -8.30
N SER A 125 -9.78 -4.80 -7.79
CA SER A 125 -10.12 -6.16 -8.21
C SER A 125 -11.40 -6.22 -9.05
N PHE A 126 -11.88 -5.08 -9.57
CA PHE A 126 -13.15 -4.97 -10.29
C PHE A 126 -13.34 -6.03 -11.38
N THR A 127 -12.28 -6.42 -12.09
CA THR A 127 -12.35 -7.47 -13.12
C THR A 127 -12.71 -8.84 -12.56
N ALA A 128 -12.26 -9.17 -11.34
CA ALA A 128 -12.54 -10.44 -10.68
C ALA A 128 -14.02 -10.58 -10.29
N VAL A 129 -14.67 -9.45 -9.96
CA VAL A 129 -16.11 -9.41 -9.63
C VAL A 129 -16.99 -8.98 -10.80
N GLY A 130 -16.44 -8.90 -12.01
CA GLY A 130 -17.17 -8.45 -13.21
C GLY A 130 -17.70 -7.02 -13.10
N GLY A 131 -17.02 -6.17 -12.35
CA GLY A 131 -17.23 -4.72 -12.31
C GLY A 131 -16.79 -4.05 -13.61
N PRO A 132 -17.31 -2.84 -13.91
CA PRO A 132 -17.03 -2.13 -15.16
C PRO A 132 -15.73 -1.32 -15.14
N SER A 133 -15.27 -0.90 -13.95
CA SER A 133 -14.14 0.01 -13.78
C SER A 133 -13.58 -0.08 -12.37
N MET A 134 -12.33 0.37 -12.20
CA MET A 134 -11.64 0.48 -10.91
C MET A 134 -12.28 1.53 -9.99
N VAL A 135 -12.92 2.55 -10.55
CA VAL A 135 -13.76 3.50 -9.80
C VAL A 135 -15.21 3.20 -10.20
N PRO A 136 -15.88 2.26 -9.52
CA PRO A 136 -17.24 1.89 -9.87
C PRO A 136 -18.22 3.00 -9.48
N LEU A 137 -19.25 3.20 -10.31
CA LEU A 137 -20.36 4.12 -10.03
C LEU A 137 -21.66 3.36 -9.70
N SER A 138 -21.59 2.04 -9.61
CA SER A 138 -22.78 1.21 -9.45
C SER A 138 -23.23 1.17 -7.98
N PRO A 139 -24.54 1.19 -7.68
CA PRO A 139 -25.04 1.29 -6.31
C PRO A 139 -24.69 0.12 -5.40
N GLU A 140 -24.16 -0.99 -5.91
CA GLU A 140 -23.76 -2.12 -5.06
C GLU A 140 -22.53 -1.81 -4.22
N TYR A 141 -21.65 -0.92 -4.69
CA TYR A 141 -20.45 -0.52 -3.94
C TYR A 141 -20.74 0.47 -2.81
N THR A 142 -21.92 1.10 -2.79
CA THR A 142 -22.32 2.00 -1.69
C THR A 142 -23.01 1.26 -0.55
N ARG A 143 -23.10 -0.07 -0.62
CA ARG A 143 -23.70 -0.93 0.40
C ARG A 143 -22.66 -1.96 0.82
N TYR A 144 -22.31 -1.93 2.09
CA TYR A 144 -21.33 -2.83 2.68
C TYR A 144 -21.79 -3.22 4.08
N ASP A 145 -21.39 -4.41 4.52
CA ASP A 145 -21.73 -4.94 5.84
C ASP A 145 -20.85 -4.30 6.92
N ARG A 146 -19.58 -4.04 6.58
CA ARG A 146 -18.56 -3.53 7.50
C ARG A 146 -17.62 -2.56 6.79
N GLU A 147 -17.17 -1.55 7.52
CA GLU A 147 -16.06 -0.67 7.14
C GLU A 147 -14.92 -0.90 8.13
N PHE A 148 -13.68 -0.99 7.63
CA PHE A 148 -12.48 -1.12 8.46
C PHE A 148 -11.58 0.09 8.23
N GLU A 149 -11.13 0.75 9.29
CA GLU A 149 -10.30 1.96 9.19
C GLU A 149 -8.98 1.71 8.46
N GLY A 150 -8.42 0.51 8.58
CA GLY A 150 -7.18 0.13 7.90
C GLY A 150 -6.82 -1.33 8.09
N ILE A 151 -5.58 -1.67 7.74
CA ILE A 151 -5.11 -3.06 7.66
C ILE A 151 -5.25 -3.81 8.99
N PHE A 152 -4.96 -3.15 10.11
CA PHE A 152 -4.95 -3.79 11.43
C PHE A 152 -6.35 -4.21 11.90
N GLU A 153 -7.37 -3.40 11.63
CA GLU A 153 -8.76 -3.75 11.94
C GLU A 153 -9.29 -4.82 10.98
N ALA A 154 -8.95 -4.70 9.69
CA ALA A 154 -9.31 -5.70 8.69
C ALA A 154 -8.66 -7.07 8.99
N GLU A 155 -7.40 -7.08 9.45
CA GLU A 155 -6.67 -8.29 9.86
C GLU A 155 -7.36 -8.99 11.02
N GLU A 156 -7.75 -8.24 12.06
CA GLU A 156 -8.44 -8.80 13.22
C GLU A 156 -9.76 -9.48 12.82
N ALA A 157 -10.49 -8.90 11.87
CA ALA A 157 -11.80 -9.38 11.44
C ALA A 157 -11.75 -10.47 10.36
N LEU A 158 -10.80 -10.40 9.42
CA LEU A 158 -10.78 -11.23 8.21
C LEU A 158 -9.64 -12.27 8.21
N GLY A 159 -8.63 -12.07 9.06
CA GLY A 159 -7.43 -12.88 9.15
C GLY A 159 -6.30 -12.40 8.23
N LEU A 160 -5.09 -12.39 8.78
CA LEU A 160 -3.85 -11.93 8.14
C LEU A 160 -3.61 -12.55 6.75
N GLU A 161 -3.85 -13.86 6.62
CA GLU A 161 -3.55 -14.63 5.42
C GLU A 161 -4.28 -14.12 4.18
N ARG A 162 -5.44 -13.48 4.34
CA ARG A 162 -6.21 -12.91 3.21
C ARG A 162 -5.63 -11.58 2.75
N LEU A 163 -4.87 -10.88 3.58
CA LEU A 163 -4.46 -9.49 3.35
C LEU A 163 -2.95 -9.36 3.10
N ALA A 164 -2.21 -10.46 3.23
CA ALA A 164 -0.75 -10.51 3.28
C ALA A 164 -0.05 -10.34 1.91
N TRP A 165 -0.39 -9.27 1.19
CA TRP A 165 0.20 -8.95 -0.12
C TRP A 165 1.73 -8.87 -0.08
N TRP A 166 2.32 -8.52 1.07
CA TRP A 166 3.77 -8.42 1.27
C TRP A 166 4.48 -9.78 1.25
N ARG A 167 3.75 -10.88 1.07
CA ARG A 167 4.33 -12.20 0.84
C ARG A 167 4.51 -12.52 -0.66
N ASP A 168 3.94 -11.70 -1.54
CA ASP A 168 4.13 -11.78 -2.98
C ASP A 168 5.39 -11.03 -3.42
N GLU A 169 6.26 -11.69 -4.17
CA GLU A 169 7.56 -11.14 -4.59
C GLU A 169 7.41 -9.91 -5.51
N ALA A 170 6.41 -9.89 -6.39
CA ALA A 170 6.18 -8.77 -7.30
C ALA A 170 5.61 -7.54 -6.56
N ALA A 171 4.77 -7.77 -5.56
CA ALA A 171 4.29 -6.70 -4.70
C ALA A 171 5.39 -6.15 -3.78
N GLN A 172 6.31 -7.00 -3.30
CA GLN A 172 7.50 -6.57 -2.57
C GLN A 172 8.45 -5.70 -3.41
N GLU A 173 8.56 -5.94 -4.72
CA GLU A 173 9.38 -5.10 -5.61
C GLU A 173 8.95 -3.63 -5.53
N VAL A 174 7.64 -3.35 -5.47
CA VAL A 174 7.11 -1.99 -5.31
C VAL A 174 7.47 -1.39 -3.97
N LEU A 175 7.35 -2.17 -2.90
CA LEU A 175 7.74 -1.74 -1.56
C LEU A 175 9.21 -1.30 -1.58
N ASN A 176 10.08 -2.12 -2.16
CA ASN A 176 11.52 -1.85 -2.26
C ASN A 176 11.82 -0.61 -3.12
N ASP A 177 11.20 -0.50 -4.30
CA ASP A 177 11.37 0.65 -5.19
C ASP A 177 10.91 1.96 -4.54
N ASN A 178 9.76 1.94 -3.85
CA ASN A 178 9.22 3.12 -3.19
C ASN A 178 10.02 3.51 -1.93
N ILE A 179 10.54 2.54 -1.17
CA ILE A 179 11.48 2.80 -0.06
C ILE A 179 12.73 3.50 -0.58
N ILE A 180 13.34 2.98 -1.66
CA ILE A 180 14.55 3.56 -2.25
C ILE A 180 14.30 4.99 -2.72
N LEU A 181 13.15 5.25 -3.36
CA LEU A 181 12.77 6.59 -3.81
C LEU A 181 12.54 7.55 -2.64
N ALA A 182 11.81 7.12 -1.60
CA ALA A 182 11.54 7.94 -0.42
C ALA A 182 12.83 8.35 0.32
N GLU A 183 13.76 7.41 0.49
CA GLU A 183 15.06 7.68 1.11
C GLU A 183 15.92 8.65 0.27
N LYS A 184 15.93 8.47 -1.05
CA LYS A 184 16.63 9.38 -1.96
C LYS A 184 16.09 10.81 -1.85
N GLU A 185 14.77 10.98 -1.83
CA GLU A 185 14.14 12.30 -1.68
C GLU A 185 14.41 12.91 -0.30
N ARG A 186 14.38 12.11 0.76
CA ARG A 186 14.74 12.55 2.12
C ARG A 186 16.18 13.05 2.20
N ALA A 187 17.12 12.31 1.61
CA ALA A 187 18.53 12.68 1.55
C ALA A 187 18.76 13.98 0.75
N GLN A 188 18.00 14.19 -0.34
CA GLN A 188 18.05 15.43 -1.11
C GLN A 188 17.56 16.64 -0.30
N ARG A 189 16.43 16.51 0.40
CA ARG A 189 15.90 17.59 1.26
C ARG A 189 16.89 17.99 2.37
N MET A 190 17.58 17.01 2.96
CA MET A 190 18.59 17.28 3.99
C MET A 190 19.87 17.94 3.44
N ALA A 191 20.14 17.81 2.14
CA ALA A 191 21.30 18.42 1.49
C ALA A 191 21.03 19.84 0.96
N GLU A 192 19.76 20.21 0.81
CA GLU A 192 19.30 21.51 0.30
C GLU A 192 18.88 22.51 1.40
N GLY A 193 18.67 22.03 2.64
CA GLY A 193 18.41 22.84 3.84
C GLY A 193 19.67 23.17 4.62
#